data_AF-A0A1I2BWH6-F1
#
_entry.id   AF-A0A1I2BWH6-F1
#
_cell.length_a   1.000
_cell.length_b   1.000
_cell.length_c   1.000
_cell.angle_alpha   90.00
_cell.angle_beta   90.00
_cell.angle_gamma   90.00
#
_symmetry.space_group_name_H-M   'P 1'
#
loop_
_entity.id
_entity.type
_entity.pdbx_description
1 polymer ?
#
loop_
_entity_poly.entity_id
_entity_poly.type
_entity_poly.pdbx_seq_one_letter_code
_entity_poly.pdbx_strand_id
1 'polypeptide(L)'
;MGWMVVLVLIGCGGDDPGATTDSGTSTSTSTSTTTGETTDPPTTGEPGTTTTTGEPGTTTTTTHPTTGEPGTTTTTTTTGVDSTSTTTGRPMTACGDGILDPGELCDGDQLGGESCESQGFDGGELGCLDSCEFDTQGCSACGDGQVDAGEGCDDGNTNAGDGCDAECQVEACDPDGLYTVEGAPISYTCCQGLVSVNITAFTFSGDGATIVSSPSNPVGMAGEPTMCPDGDFANEGSLQGGCTETYALEGDFVDKDTWSGTYRLTFTGDQCSCFNGMLGAPCIDQMFPVTATR
;
A
#
# COMPACT_ATOMS: atom_id res chain seq x y z
N MET A 1 47.49 31.65 35.25
CA MET A 1 46.30 32.46 35.60
C MET A 1 45.17 31.92 34.75
N GLY A 2 44.08 31.45 35.36
CA GLY A 2 42.94 30.91 34.61
C GLY A 2 42.01 32.01 34.12
N TRP A 3 41.32 31.76 33.02
CA TRP A 3 40.09 32.47 32.62
C TRP A 3 39.00 31.42 32.39
N MET A 4 37.78 31.76 32.79
CA MET A 4 36.70 30.82 33.05
C MET A 4 35.58 31.09 32.05
N VAL A 5 35.37 30.17 31.10
CA VAL A 5 34.30 30.30 30.10
C VAL A 5 32.99 29.87 30.76
N VAL A 6 32.01 30.78 30.78
CA VAL A 6 30.69 30.55 31.38
C VAL A 6 29.79 29.85 30.37
N LEU A 7 29.23 28.72 30.78
CA LEU A 7 28.17 28.04 30.01
C LEU A 7 26.86 28.82 30.17
N VAL A 8 26.20 29.16 29.06
CA VAL A 8 24.85 29.74 29.06
C VAL A 8 23.92 28.77 28.34
N LEU A 9 23.01 28.16 29.08
CA LEU A 9 21.92 27.36 28.54
C LEU A 9 20.77 28.30 28.15
N ILE A 10 20.33 28.22 26.90
CA ILE A 10 19.08 28.84 26.44
C ILE A 10 18.17 27.68 26.02
N GLY A 11 17.10 27.46 26.79
CA GLY A 11 16.03 26.55 26.40
C GLY A 11 14.93 27.32 25.67
N CYS A 12 14.37 26.70 24.63
CA CYS A 12 13.14 27.14 23.99
C CYS A 12 12.10 26.03 24.17
N GLY A 13 10.96 26.37 24.75
CA GLY A 13 9.72 25.57 24.70
C GLY A 13 8.62 26.43 24.09
N GLY A 14 7.59 25.81 23.51
CA GLY A 14 6.51 26.51 22.84
C GLY A 14 5.48 25.53 22.30
N ASP A 15 4.38 25.37 23.03
CA ASP A 15 3.31 24.42 22.74
C ASP A 15 2.14 25.07 21.97
N ASP A 16 1.50 24.26 21.12
CA ASP A 16 0.16 24.35 20.52
C ASP A 16 -0.31 25.56 19.65
N PRO A 17 -1.01 25.29 18.51
CA PRO A 17 -1.67 26.30 17.67
C PRO A 17 -3.15 26.55 18.05
N GLY A 18 -3.59 27.81 17.99
CA GLY A 18 -5.00 28.19 18.20
C GLY A 18 -5.80 28.34 16.89
N ALA A 19 -7.01 27.78 16.84
CA ALA A 19 -7.88 27.82 15.66
C ALA A 19 -8.87 29.00 15.63
N THR A 20 -9.01 29.66 14.47
CA THR A 20 -10.00 30.71 14.12
C THR A 20 -10.11 30.80 12.58
N THR A 21 -11.19 31.28 11.93
CA THR A 21 -12.60 31.51 12.31
C THR A 21 -13.50 30.53 11.49
N ASP A 22 -14.81 30.61 11.28
CA ASP A 22 -15.86 31.62 11.53
C ASP A 22 -17.26 30.96 11.64
N SER A 23 -18.35 31.73 11.70
CA SER A 23 -19.72 31.23 11.53
C SER A 23 -20.69 32.30 10.99
N GLY A 24 -21.14 32.13 9.74
CA GLY A 24 -21.96 33.10 9.01
C GLY A 24 -23.36 32.58 8.61
N THR A 25 -24.39 33.00 9.32
CA THR A 25 -25.79 32.60 9.10
C THR A 25 -26.59 33.70 8.39
N SER A 26 -27.43 33.37 7.38
CA SER A 26 -28.84 33.84 7.21
C SER A 26 -29.34 34.00 5.75
N THR A 27 -30.42 33.26 5.44
CA THR A 27 -31.72 33.76 4.90
C THR A 27 -31.81 34.50 3.54
N SER A 28 -32.26 33.74 2.54
CA SER A 28 -33.35 34.01 1.57
C SER A 28 -33.88 35.44 1.30
N THR A 29 -34.01 35.83 0.01
CA THR A 29 -35.31 35.94 -0.74
C THR A 29 -35.17 36.67 -2.10
N SER A 30 -35.97 36.24 -3.08
CA SER A 30 -36.09 36.65 -4.50
C SER A 30 -36.33 38.15 -4.82
N THR A 31 -36.03 38.55 -6.07
CA THR A 31 -36.98 39.15 -7.06
C THR A 31 -36.34 39.19 -8.47
N SER A 32 -37.15 39.28 -9.54
CA SER A 32 -36.84 38.97 -10.96
C SER A 32 -36.83 40.16 -11.92
N THR A 33 -36.24 39.97 -13.12
CA THR A 33 -36.44 40.83 -14.31
C THR A 33 -36.37 40.03 -15.63
N THR A 34 -37.22 40.37 -16.60
CA THR A 34 -37.36 39.77 -17.96
C THR A 34 -36.45 40.50 -18.99
N THR A 35 -36.13 40.01 -20.21
CA THR A 35 -37.03 39.72 -21.35
C THR A 35 -36.26 39.13 -22.57
N GLY A 36 -36.83 38.14 -23.30
CA GLY A 36 -36.74 37.94 -24.78
C GLY A 36 -35.38 37.54 -25.45
N GLU A 37 -35.32 37.00 -26.68
CA GLU A 37 -36.31 36.52 -27.69
C GLU A 37 -35.53 36.01 -28.96
N THR A 38 -35.68 34.84 -29.62
CA THR A 38 -36.26 33.48 -29.39
C THR A 38 -35.16 32.40 -29.79
N THR A 39 -35.25 31.28 -30.53
CA THR A 39 -36.26 30.53 -31.34
C THR A 39 -35.77 29.09 -31.64
N ASP A 40 -36.68 28.12 -31.87
CA ASP A 40 -36.51 26.76 -32.45
C ASP A 40 -35.56 25.72 -31.78
N PRO A 41 -35.80 24.39 -31.88
CA PRO A 41 -37.05 23.61 -32.07
C PRO A 41 -37.27 22.63 -30.86
N PRO A 42 -38.22 21.65 -30.87
CA PRO A 42 -38.72 21.06 -29.62
C PRO A 42 -38.06 19.76 -29.11
N THR A 43 -37.97 19.64 -27.78
CA THR A 43 -38.08 18.44 -26.93
C THR A 43 -37.34 17.15 -27.33
N THR A 44 -36.23 16.86 -26.65
CA THR A 44 -35.85 15.49 -26.25
C THR A 44 -36.52 15.17 -24.91
N GLY A 45 -37.37 14.15 -24.85
CA GLY A 45 -38.24 13.90 -23.69
C GLY A 45 -37.55 13.22 -22.50
N GLU A 46 -37.93 13.62 -21.29
CA GLU A 46 -37.76 12.80 -20.08
C GLU A 46 -38.64 11.52 -20.15
N PRO A 47 -38.28 10.43 -19.46
CA PRO A 47 -39.08 9.21 -19.42
C PRO A 47 -40.41 9.43 -18.68
N GLY A 48 -41.50 9.50 -19.46
CA GLY A 48 -42.85 9.62 -18.92
C GLY A 48 -43.24 8.41 -18.07
N THR A 49 -43.52 8.65 -16.79
CA THR A 49 -44.01 7.63 -15.85
C THR A 49 -45.51 7.85 -15.61
N THR A 50 -46.32 6.81 -15.79
CA THR A 50 -47.76 6.85 -15.50
C THR A 50 -48.12 5.81 -14.45
N THR A 51 -48.63 6.28 -13.32
CA THR A 51 -49.14 5.45 -12.23
C THR A 51 -50.66 5.53 -12.20
N THR A 52 -51.33 4.39 -12.10
CA THR A 52 -52.79 4.29 -11.94
C THR A 52 -53.11 3.33 -10.81
N THR A 53 -54.01 3.75 -9.90
CA THR A 53 -54.45 2.96 -8.76
C THR A 53 -55.86 2.44 -8.99
N GLY A 54 -56.04 1.13 -8.93
CA GLY A 54 -57.34 0.44 -9.05
C GLY A 54 -57.75 -0.23 -7.75
N GLU A 55 -59.03 -0.16 -7.42
CA GLU A 55 -59.60 -0.90 -6.29
C GLU A 55 -59.89 -2.36 -6.71
N PRO A 56 -59.52 -3.38 -5.90
CA PRO A 56 -58.83 -3.30 -4.61
C PRO A 56 -57.30 -3.20 -4.74
N GLY A 57 -56.71 -2.23 -4.06
CA GLY A 57 -55.30 -2.20 -3.64
C GLY A 57 -54.20 -2.27 -4.72
N THR A 58 -54.54 -2.23 -6.01
CA THR A 58 -53.57 -2.50 -7.09
C THR A 58 -52.99 -1.21 -7.62
N THR A 59 -51.68 -1.03 -7.48
CA THR A 59 -50.96 0.11 -8.10
C THR A 59 -50.14 -0.41 -9.26
N THR A 60 -50.49 0.03 -10.47
CA THR A 60 -49.71 -0.24 -11.69
C THR A 60 -48.93 1.02 -12.06
N THR A 61 -47.61 0.90 -12.16
CA THR A 61 -46.74 1.95 -12.69
C THR A 61 -46.13 1.45 -13.99
N THR A 62 -46.37 2.22 -15.06
CA THR A 62 -45.84 1.95 -16.39
C THR A 62 -44.84 3.04 -16.75
N THR A 63 -43.60 2.63 -17.01
CA THR A 63 -42.55 3.45 -17.64
C THR A 63 -42.48 3.12 -19.13
N HIS A 64 -42.21 4.13 -19.97
CA HIS A 64 -42.06 3.95 -21.42
C HIS A 64 -40.67 4.41 -21.84
N PRO A 65 -39.91 3.61 -22.61
CA PRO A 65 -38.61 4.02 -23.12
C PRO A 65 -38.77 5.10 -24.21
N THR A 66 -37.79 5.99 -24.31
CA THR A 66 -37.71 6.97 -25.39
C THR A 66 -37.18 6.32 -26.68
N THR A 67 -37.49 6.91 -27.83
CA THR A 67 -37.24 6.29 -29.14
C THR A 67 -35.77 6.29 -29.53
N GLY A 68 -35.15 5.10 -29.58
CA GLY A 68 -33.79 4.93 -30.12
C GLY A 68 -33.28 3.49 -30.17
N GLU A 69 -33.67 2.64 -29.23
CA GLU A 69 -33.07 1.32 -28.99
C GLU A 69 -34.15 0.24 -28.75
N PRO A 70 -33.87 -1.08 -28.91
CA PRO A 70 -34.85 -2.17 -28.69
C PRO A 70 -35.20 -2.43 -27.20
N GLY A 71 -35.71 -1.41 -26.51
CA GLY A 71 -36.07 -1.48 -25.09
C GLY A 71 -37.33 -2.31 -24.80
N THR A 72 -37.24 -3.21 -23.83
CA THR A 72 -38.38 -3.98 -23.30
C THR A 72 -39.24 -3.12 -22.37
N THR A 73 -40.55 -3.07 -22.60
CA THR A 73 -41.49 -2.41 -21.68
C THR A 73 -41.66 -3.22 -20.40
N THR A 74 -41.18 -2.70 -19.27
CA THR A 74 -41.33 -3.33 -17.95
C THR A 74 -42.56 -2.78 -17.23
N THR A 75 -43.53 -3.66 -16.93
CA THR A 75 -44.71 -3.32 -16.12
C THR A 75 -44.56 -3.90 -14.72
N THR A 76 -44.35 -3.04 -13.72
CA THR A 76 -44.28 -3.48 -12.32
C THR A 76 -45.65 -3.35 -11.66
N THR A 77 -46.23 -4.49 -11.29
CA THR A 77 -47.48 -4.57 -10.51
C THR A 77 -47.14 -4.95 -9.09
N THR A 78 -47.11 -3.98 -8.18
CA THR A 78 -46.84 -4.23 -6.76
C THR A 78 -48.16 -4.53 -6.05
N THR A 79 -48.44 -5.81 -5.82
CA THR A 79 -49.56 -6.25 -4.98
C THR A 79 -49.15 -6.15 -3.52
N GLY A 80 -49.75 -5.22 -2.77
CA GLY A 80 -49.56 -5.16 -1.31
C GLY A 80 -50.22 -6.37 -0.64
N VAL A 81 -49.42 -7.36 -0.22
CA VAL A 81 -49.91 -8.47 0.60
C VAL A 81 -50.09 -8.01 2.04
N ASP A 82 -51.34 -7.96 2.49
CA ASP A 82 -51.70 -7.52 3.84
C ASP A 82 -51.31 -8.58 4.88
N SER A 83 -50.52 -8.18 5.88
CA SER A 83 -49.90 -9.07 6.88
C SER A 83 -50.88 -9.57 7.95
N THR A 84 -51.95 -10.25 7.52
CA THR A 84 -52.92 -10.92 8.39
C THR A 84 -52.53 -12.38 8.63
N SER A 85 -51.62 -12.58 9.59
CA SER A 85 -51.15 -13.90 10.02
C SER A 85 -52.31 -14.86 10.31
N THR A 86 -52.44 -15.90 9.47
CA THR A 86 -53.39 -17.00 9.63
C THR A 86 -52.66 -18.31 9.34
N THR A 87 -52.30 -19.03 10.39
CA THR A 87 -51.50 -20.28 10.33
C THR A 87 -52.18 -21.36 9.49
N THR A 88 -51.67 -21.65 8.29
CA THR A 88 -51.89 -22.94 7.59
C THR A 88 -50.73 -23.30 6.67
N GLY A 89 -49.79 -24.10 7.18
CA GLY A 89 -49.34 -25.28 6.42
C GLY A 89 -48.24 -25.15 5.37
N ARG A 90 -47.41 -24.11 5.39
CA ARG A 90 -46.02 -24.21 4.91
C ARG A 90 -45.14 -23.23 5.71
N PRO A 91 -44.09 -23.67 6.42
CA PRO A 91 -43.11 -22.73 6.93
C PRO A 91 -42.41 -22.05 5.74
N MET A 92 -42.10 -20.76 5.86
CA MET A 92 -40.77 -20.36 5.41
C MET A 92 -39.84 -21.03 6.40
N THR A 93 -38.93 -21.88 5.93
CA THR A 93 -37.96 -22.50 6.82
C THR A 93 -37.17 -21.39 7.50
N ALA A 94 -36.93 -21.59 8.80
CA ALA A 94 -36.57 -20.52 9.71
C ALA A 94 -35.10 -20.68 10.02
N CYS A 95 -34.26 -19.90 9.34
CA CYS A 95 -32.82 -20.00 9.45
C CYS A 95 -32.35 -20.12 10.92
N GLY A 96 -31.53 -21.13 11.19
CA GLY A 96 -31.16 -21.55 12.53
C GLY A 96 -32.10 -22.58 13.17
N ASP A 97 -32.89 -23.36 12.41
CA ASP A 97 -33.68 -24.49 12.96
C ASP A 97 -32.90 -25.81 13.09
N GLY A 98 -31.71 -25.86 12.48
CA GLY A 98 -30.78 -26.98 12.49
C GLY A 98 -30.94 -27.93 11.31
N ILE A 99 -31.60 -27.52 10.22
CA ILE A 99 -31.83 -28.33 9.02
C ILE A 99 -31.73 -27.46 7.76
N LEU A 100 -30.71 -27.69 6.92
CA LEU A 100 -30.61 -27.07 5.60
C LEU A 100 -31.73 -27.58 4.65
N ASP A 101 -32.71 -26.74 4.36
CA ASP A 101 -33.94 -27.12 3.65
C ASP A 101 -33.95 -26.61 2.18
N PRO A 102 -34.84 -27.11 1.29
CA PRO A 102 -34.81 -26.79 -0.15
C PRO A 102 -35.12 -25.32 -0.51
N GLY A 103 -34.09 -24.47 -0.46
CA GLY A 103 -34.13 -23.07 -0.83
C GLY A 103 -33.11 -22.19 -0.08
N GLU A 104 -32.49 -22.72 0.97
CA GLU A 104 -31.50 -22.04 1.81
C GLU A 104 -30.07 -22.33 1.31
N LEU A 105 -29.10 -21.47 1.67
CA LEU A 105 -27.68 -21.67 1.36
C LEU A 105 -26.93 -22.35 2.52
N CYS A 106 -27.32 -22.02 3.75
CA CYS A 106 -26.81 -22.55 5.00
C CYS A 106 -27.93 -22.58 6.05
N ASP A 107 -27.79 -23.35 7.12
CA ASP A 107 -28.59 -23.20 8.35
C ASP A 107 -27.68 -23.41 9.57
N GLY A 108 -27.35 -22.32 10.28
CA GLY A 108 -26.36 -22.36 11.37
C GLY A 108 -25.05 -23.02 10.93
N ASP A 109 -24.62 -24.06 11.65
CA ASP A 109 -23.42 -24.86 11.33
C ASP A 109 -23.56 -25.68 10.02
N GLN A 110 -24.75 -25.77 9.40
CA GLN A 110 -25.00 -26.55 8.17
C GLN A 110 -24.75 -25.72 6.91
N LEU A 111 -23.48 -25.46 6.62
CA LEU A 111 -23.00 -24.68 5.47
C LEU A 111 -23.17 -25.37 4.10
N GLY A 112 -23.97 -26.44 3.99
CA GLY A 112 -24.13 -27.24 2.76
C GLY A 112 -22.91 -28.04 2.28
N GLY A 113 -21.72 -27.80 2.86
CA GLY A 113 -20.43 -28.26 2.37
C GLY A 113 -19.57 -27.15 1.74
N GLU A 114 -20.06 -25.91 1.77
CA GLU A 114 -19.30 -24.71 1.40
C GLU A 114 -18.33 -24.30 2.53
N SER A 115 -17.29 -23.54 2.17
CA SER A 115 -16.29 -22.97 3.06
C SER A 115 -15.87 -21.58 2.55
N CYS A 116 -15.03 -20.86 3.30
CA CYS A 116 -14.45 -19.60 2.84
C CYS A 116 -13.71 -19.79 1.49
N GLU A 117 -12.98 -20.91 1.34
CA GLU A 117 -12.31 -21.31 0.09
C GLU A 117 -13.29 -21.42 -1.09
N SER A 118 -14.51 -21.93 -0.86
CA SER A 118 -15.51 -22.04 -1.93
C SER A 118 -16.24 -20.73 -2.23
N GLN A 119 -16.25 -19.79 -1.27
CA GLN A 119 -16.75 -18.42 -1.49
C GLN A 119 -15.70 -17.49 -2.12
N GLY A 120 -14.44 -17.93 -2.28
CA GLY A 120 -13.37 -17.18 -2.92
C GLY A 120 -12.48 -16.37 -1.96
N PHE A 121 -12.36 -16.85 -0.72
CA PHE A 121 -11.43 -16.38 0.32
C PHE A 121 -10.33 -17.44 0.52
N ASP A 122 -9.25 -17.12 1.23
CA ASP A 122 -8.09 -18.03 1.38
C ASP A 122 -8.20 -18.94 2.61
N GLY A 123 -8.93 -18.51 3.65
CA GLY A 123 -9.09 -19.27 4.89
C GLY A 123 -10.24 -18.79 5.78
N GLY A 124 -10.21 -19.22 7.05
CA GLY A 124 -11.15 -18.78 8.09
C GLY A 124 -12.39 -19.68 8.30
N GLU A 125 -13.35 -19.15 9.08
CA GLU A 125 -14.59 -19.83 9.50
C GLU A 125 -15.80 -19.15 8.83
N LEU A 126 -16.41 -19.87 7.87
CA LEU A 126 -17.62 -19.40 7.17
C LEU A 126 -18.84 -19.55 8.09
N GLY A 127 -19.53 -18.46 8.38
CA GLY A 127 -20.76 -18.48 9.18
C GLY A 127 -22.04 -18.56 8.35
N CYS A 128 -23.18 -18.52 9.04
CA CYS A 128 -24.50 -18.40 8.46
C CYS A 128 -25.29 -17.31 9.17
N LEU A 129 -25.87 -16.37 8.41
CA LEU A 129 -26.70 -15.29 8.94
C LEU A 129 -28.14 -15.77 9.20
N ASP A 130 -28.87 -15.06 10.07
CA ASP A 130 -30.34 -15.21 10.28
C ASP A 130 -31.16 -15.08 8.97
N SER A 131 -30.56 -14.59 7.87
CA SER A 131 -31.16 -14.49 6.54
C SER A 131 -30.94 -15.72 5.63
N CYS A 132 -30.21 -16.75 6.09
CA CYS A 132 -29.77 -17.90 5.30
C CYS A 132 -28.88 -17.50 4.10
N GLU A 133 -28.10 -16.45 4.31
CA GLU A 133 -26.96 -16.02 3.50
C GLU A 133 -25.66 -16.35 4.27
N PHE A 134 -24.58 -16.68 3.56
CA PHE A 134 -23.29 -16.95 4.18
C PHE A 134 -22.71 -15.71 4.87
N ASP A 135 -22.20 -15.89 6.08
CA ASP A 135 -21.46 -14.84 6.79
C ASP A 135 -19.96 -15.00 6.54
N THR A 136 -19.40 -14.12 5.70
CA THR A 136 -17.96 -14.12 5.38
C THR A 136 -17.14 -13.25 6.33
N GLN A 137 -17.71 -12.72 7.43
CA GLN A 137 -16.96 -11.92 8.41
C GLN A 137 -15.92 -12.73 9.20
N GLY A 138 -15.98 -14.06 9.16
CA GLY A 138 -14.97 -14.96 9.72
C GLY A 138 -13.98 -15.53 8.70
N CYS A 139 -14.07 -15.14 7.43
CA CYS A 139 -13.16 -15.59 6.37
C CYS A 139 -11.93 -14.68 6.26
N SER A 140 -10.74 -15.28 6.10
CA SER A 140 -9.49 -14.56 5.86
C SER A 140 -9.16 -14.50 4.37
N ALA A 141 -8.44 -13.46 3.95
CA ALA A 141 -7.98 -13.28 2.58
C ALA A 141 -6.59 -12.65 2.60
N CYS A 142 -5.67 -13.16 1.78
CA CYS A 142 -4.30 -12.67 1.78
C CYS A 142 -4.21 -11.22 1.31
N GLY A 143 -3.45 -10.39 2.02
CA GLY A 143 -3.25 -8.98 1.73
C GLY A 143 -4.30 -8.04 2.33
N ASP A 144 -4.90 -8.39 3.46
CA ASP A 144 -5.92 -7.59 4.18
C ASP A 144 -5.30 -6.59 5.19
N GLY A 145 -4.09 -6.88 5.68
CA GLY A 145 -3.39 -6.13 6.73
C GLY A 145 -3.28 -6.87 8.08
N GLN A 146 -3.74 -8.12 8.17
CA GLN A 146 -3.77 -8.94 9.39
C GLN A 146 -3.29 -10.37 9.09
N VAL A 147 -2.49 -10.96 10.00
CA VAL A 147 -2.07 -12.36 9.87
C VAL A 147 -3.10 -13.26 10.54
N ASP A 148 -3.87 -13.98 9.73
CA ASP A 148 -5.04 -14.73 10.15
C ASP A 148 -4.79 -16.25 10.30
N ALA A 149 -5.85 -17.02 10.59
CA ALA A 149 -5.77 -18.42 11.01
C ALA A 149 -5.45 -19.44 9.89
N GLY A 150 -4.27 -19.33 9.29
CA GLY A 150 -3.75 -20.25 8.27
C GLY A 150 -2.50 -19.72 7.54
N GLU A 151 -2.27 -18.41 7.66
CA GLU A 151 -1.28 -17.65 6.92
C GLU A 151 0.09 -17.67 7.63
N GLY A 152 1.17 -17.50 6.86
CA GLY A 152 2.54 -17.35 7.38
C GLY A 152 2.91 -15.89 7.66
N CYS A 153 2.27 -14.96 6.95
CA CYS A 153 2.46 -13.52 6.96
C CYS A 153 1.21 -12.83 6.41
N ASP A 154 1.21 -11.51 6.49
CA ASP A 154 0.40 -10.59 5.69
C ASP A 154 1.18 -9.25 5.70
N ASP A 155 1.22 -8.54 4.57
CA ASP A 155 1.84 -7.21 4.47
C ASP A 155 0.88 -6.11 3.96
N GLY A 156 -0.42 -6.43 3.91
CA GLY A 156 -1.48 -5.55 3.42
C GLY A 156 -1.67 -5.53 1.90
N ASN A 157 -1.06 -6.46 1.15
CA ASN A 157 -1.31 -6.64 -0.28
C ASN A 157 -0.96 -8.03 -0.84
N THR A 158 -1.06 -8.21 -2.16
CA THR A 158 -0.80 -9.47 -2.90
C THR A 158 0.11 -9.27 -4.12
N ASN A 159 1.05 -8.34 -4.03
CA ASN A 159 2.24 -8.36 -4.88
C ASN A 159 3.14 -9.56 -4.50
N ALA A 160 4.32 -9.63 -5.11
CA ALA A 160 5.34 -10.60 -4.75
C ALA A 160 6.70 -9.87 -4.70
N GLY A 161 7.48 -10.17 -3.67
CA GLY A 161 8.74 -9.53 -3.32
C GLY A 161 8.67 -8.67 -2.05
N ASP A 162 7.52 -8.11 -1.67
CA ASP A 162 7.42 -7.21 -0.51
C ASP A 162 7.53 -7.93 0.85
N GLY A 163 7.38 -9.25 0.89
CA GLY A 163 7.62 -10.10 2.06
C GLY A 163 6.53 -11.12 2.36
N CYS A 164 5.39 -11.05 1.67
CA CYS A 164 4.35 -12.05 1.70
C CYS A 164 3.85 -12.32 0.27
N ASP A 165 3.81 -13.59 -0.14
CA ASP A 165 3.31 -13.93 -1.48
C ASP A 165 1.78 -13.92 -1.51
N ALA A 166 1.20 -13.96 -2.72
CA ALA A 166 -0.24 -14.00 -2.91
C ALA A 166 -0.93 -15.29 -2.41
N GLU A 167 -0.17 -16.26 -1.90
CA GLU A 167 -0.64 -17.46 -1.19
C GLU A 167 -0.31 -17.39 0.33
N CYS A 168 0.00 -16.18 0.82
CA CYS A 168 0.37 -15.81 2.19
C CYS A 168 1.44 -16.70 2.85
N GLN A 169 2.40 -17.15 2.05
CA GLN A 169 3.64 -17.74 2.53
C GLN A 169 4.69 -16.64 2.72
N VAL A 170 5.51 -16.79 3.77
CA VAL A 170 6.61 -15.86 4.05
C VAL A 170 7.62 -15.93 2.90
N GLU A 171 7.69 -14.87 2.11
CA GLU A 171 8.75 -14.71 1.12
C GLU A 171 10.09 -14.46 1.83
N ALA A 172 11.18 -14.82 1.18
CA ALA A 172 12.42 -14.10 1.42
C ALA A 172 12.21 -12.69 0.84
N CYS A 173 11.91 -11.71 1.69
CA CYS A 173 11.54 -10.37 1.25
C CYS A 173 12.68 -9.72 0.44
N ASP A 174 12.30 -9.14 -0.70
CA ASP A 174 13.20 -8.65 -1.73
C ASP A 174 13.95 -7.39 -1.24
N PRO A 175 15.28 -7.48 -1.03
CA PRO A 175 16.09 -6.31 -0.69
C PRO A 175 16.22 -5.32 -1.85
N ASP A 176 15.78 -5.65 -3.08
CA ASP A 176 15.94 -4.77 -4.23
C ASP A 176 15.16 -3.45 -4.06
N GLY A 177 15.72 -2.40 -4.67
CA GLY A 177 15.17 -1.05 -4.56
C GLY A 177 16.23 0.02 -4.32
N LEU A 178 15.78 1.27 -4.15
CA LEU A 178 16.62 2.45 -3.96
C LEU A 178 16.61 2.89 -2.49
N TYR A 179 17.68 2.64 -1.77
CA TYR A 179 17.83 2.98 -0.35
C TYR A 179 18.60 4.29 -0.21
N THR A 180 17.95 5.32 0.30
CA THR A 180 18.53 6.64 0.54
C THR A 180 19.32 6.67 1.85
N VAL A 181 20.56 7.15 1.82
CA VAL A 181 21.43 7.26 2.99
C VAL A 181 20.86 8.27 3.98
N GLU A 182 20.71 7.86 5.24
CA GLU A 182 20.18 8.72 6.30
C GLU A 182 21.15 9.88 6.65
N GLY A 183 20.58 11.07 6.85
CA GLY A 183 21.29 12.22 7.40
C GLY A 183 22.25 12.90 6.42
N ALA A 184 23.53 12.53 6.45
CA ALA A 184 24.59 13.20 5.70
C ALA A 184 25.23 12.25 4.66
N PRO A 185 25.42 12.69 3.40
CA PRO A 185 25.97 11.82 2.36
C PRO A 185 27.40 11.42 2.68
N ILE A 186 27.73 10.17 2.36
CA ILE A 186 29.09 9.65 2.41
C ILE A 186 29.93 10.52 1.49
N SER A 187 31.03 11.09 1.98
CA SER A 187 31.84 12.04 1.22
C SER A 187 33.32 11.88 1.55
N TYR A 188 34.12 11.55 0.54
CA TYR A 188 35.56 11.35 0.66
C TYR A 188 36.30 11.91 -0.57
N THR A 189 37.48 12.50 -0.35
CA THR A 189 38.29 13.06 -1.43
C THR A 189 39.78 13.01 -1.07
N CYS A 190 40.61 12.43 -1.94
CA CYS A 190 42.07 12.37 -1.80
C CYS A 190 42.76 12.58 -3.16
N CYS A 191 44.10 12.63 -3.18
CA CYS A 191 44.90 12.93 -4.38
C CYS A 191 44.39 14.14 -5.21
N GLN A 192 44.14 15.27 -4.55
CA GLN A 192 43.62 16.52 -5.17
C GLN A 192 42.28 16.36 -5.93
N GLY A 193 41.49 15.33 -5.61
CA GLY A 193 40.20 15.06 -6.25
C GLY A 193 40.27 14.11 -7.44
N LEU A 194 41.39 13.42 -7.67
CA LEU A 194 41.41 12.25 -8.56
C LEU A 194 40.52 11.12 -8.02
N VAL A 195 40.52 10.93 -6.69
CA VAL A 195 39.56 10.09 -5.98
C VAL A 195 38.57 11.02 -5.30
N SER A 196 37.30 10.89 -5.67
CA SER A 196 36.19 11.70 -5.16
C SER A 196 34.94 10.84 -5.11
N VAL A 197 34.58 10.37 -3.90
CA VAL A 197 33.39 9.55 -3.67
C VAL A 197 32.36 10.41 -2.95
N ASN A 198 31.15 10.48 -3.51
CA ASN A 198 30.01 11.13 -2.88
C ASN A 198 28.76 10.27 -3.11
N ILE A 199 28.20 9.68 -2.05
CA ILE A 199 27.05 8.77 -2.12
C ILE A 199 25.90 9.32 -1.28
N THR A 200 24.71 9.41 -1.88
CA THR A 200 23.43 9.75 -1.23
C THR A 200 22.47 8.57 -1.18
N ALA A 201 22.65 7.52 -1.98
CA ALA A 201 21.79 6.34 -2.01
C ALA A 201 22.52 5.12 -2.58
N PHE A 202 21.97 3.93 -2.34
CA PHE A 202 22.35 2.66 -2.96
C PHE A 202 21.14 2.07 -3.68
N THR A 203 21.35 1.41 -4.82
CA THR A 203 20.33 0.60 -5.47
C THR A 203 20.76 -0.86 -5.43
N PHE A 204 20.01 -1.66 -4.70
CA PHE A 204 20.17 -3.11 -4.60
C PHE A 204 19.41 -3.77 -5.76
N SER A 205 19.96 -4.86 -6.29
CA SER A 205 19.44 -5.59 -7.45
C SER A 205 19.88 -7.06 -7.46
N GLY A 206 18.97 -7.97 -7.79
CA GLY A 206 19.16 -9.42 -7.82
C GLY A 206 19.32 -10.00 -6.42
N ASP A 207 18.29 -9.88 -5.58
CA ASP A 207 18.32 -10.28 -4.17
C ASP A 207 19.50 -9.61 -3.43
N GLY A 208 19.76 -8.34 -3.76
CA GLY A 208 20.89 -7.57 -3.23
C GLY A 208 22.28 -8.00 -3.74
N ALA A 209 22.42 -9.06 -4.55
CA ALA A 209 23.70 -9.57 -5.04
C ALA A 209 24.48 -8.58 -5.94
N THR A 210 23.82 -7.53 -6.45
CA THR A 210 24.43 -6.41 -7.18
C THR A 210 23.98 -5.07 -6.61
N ILE A 211 24.93 -4.15 -6.38
CA ILE A 211 24.67 -2.79 -5.88
C ILE A 211 25.27 -1.77 -6.83
N VAL A 212 24.51 -0.71 -7.15
CA VAL A 212 25.06 0.53 -7.70
C VAL A 212 24.83 1.68 -6.72
N SER A 213 25.86 2.48 -6.44
CA SER A 213 25.73 3.66 -5.59
C SER A 213 25.36 4.90 -6.41
N SER A 214 24.58 5.81 -5.83
CA SER A 214 24.14 7.06 -6.45
C SER A 214 24.55 8.27 -5.58
N PRO A 215 25.14 9.36 -6.13
CA PRO A 215 25.68 9.49 -7.48
C PRO A 215 26.64 8.37 -7.91
N SER A 216 26.70 8.10 -9.21
CA SER A 216 27.38 6.94 -9.79
C SER A 216 28.86 6.87 -9.46
N ASN A 217 29.25 5.93 -8.60
CA ASN A 217 30.63 5.45 -8.50
C ASN A 217 30.95 4.61 -9.76
N PRO A 218 32.14 4.72 -10.38
CA PRO A 218 32.53 3.92 -11.55
C PRO A 218 32.50 2.40 -11.39
N VAL A 219 32.30 1.85 -10.18
CA VAL A 219 32.22 0.40 -9.92
C VAL A 219 30.93 0.04 -9.19
N GLY A 220 30.18 -0.93 -9.73
CA GLY A 220 29.12 -1.62 -9.01
C GLY A 220 29.71 -2.71 -8.11
N MET A 221 29.17 -2.86 -6.90
CA MET A 221 29.61 -3.88 -5.94
C MET A 221 28.78 -5.14 -6.13
N ALA A 222 29.37 -6.32 -5.95
CA ALA A 222 28.68 -7.60 -6.08
C ALA A 222 29.06 -8.56 -4.94
N GLY A 223 28.18 -9.53 -4.68
CA GLY A 223 28.35 -10.58 -3.67
C GLY A 223 27.42 -11.76 -3.95
N GLU A 224 27.15 -12.55 -2.92
CA GLU A 224 26.10 -13.57 -2.96
C GLU A 224 24.71 -12.90 -2.71
N PRO A 225 23.61 -13.50 -3.20
CA PRO A 225 22.26 -13.15 -2.78
C PRO A 225 22.09 -13.15 -1.26
N THR A 226 21.34 -12.19 -0.72
CA THR A 226 20.91 -12.20 0.68
C THR A 226 19.41 -12.38 0.81
N MET A 227 18.99 -12.91 1.94
CA MET A 227 17.61 -12.80 2.43
C MET A 227 17.58 -11.74 3.53
N CYS A 228 16.39 -11.25 3.88
CA CYS A 228 16.21 -10.30 4.98
C CYS A 228 15.15 -10.84 5.96
N PRO A 229 15.20 -10.46 7.26
CA PRO A 229 16.30 -9.77 7.93
C PRO A 229 17.52 -10.69 8.19
N ASP A 230 17.38 -12.01 7.98
CA ASP A 230 18.43 -13.00 8.25
C ASP A 230 19.48 -13.11 7.11
N GLY A 231 20.55 -12.32 7.17
CA GLY A 231 21.72 -12.50 6.30
C GLY A 231 22.88 -11.53 6.54
N ASP A 232 24.10 -12.07 6.76
CA ASP A 232 25.36 -11.28 6.77
C ASP A 232 25.60 -10.72 5.36
N PHE A 233 25.38 -9.42 5.13
CA PHE A 233 25.57 -8.79 3.83
C PHE A 233 27.02 -8.32 3.62
N ALA A 234 27.67 -8.75 2.54
CA ALA A 234 29.07 -8.43 2.26
C ALA A 234 29.41 -8.41 0.75
N ASN A 235 29.21 -7.26 0.10
CA ASN A 235 29.45 -7.08 -1.33
C ASN A 235 30.65 -6.15 -1.59
N GLU A 236 31.49 -6.45 -2.58
CA GLU A 236 32.64 -5.63 -2.96
C GLU A 236 32.73 -5.34 -4.47
N GLY A 237 33.45 -4.29 -4.81
CA GLY A 237 33.80 -3.93 -6.18
C GLY A 237 35.11 -3.16 -6.22
N SER A 238 36.01 -3.48 -7.16
CA SER A 238 37.34 -2.86 -7.24
C SER A 238 37.68 -2.27 -8.61
N LEU A 239 38.36 -1.12 -8.59
CA LEU A 239 38.91 -0.42 -9.74
C LEU A 239 40.42 -0.64 -9.77
N GLN A 240 40.88 -1.56 -10.62
CA GLN A 240 42.27 -1.98 -10.66
C GLN A 240 43.19 -0.90 -11.25
N GLY A 241 44.30 -0.63 -10.56
CA GLY A 241 45.28 0.38 -10.97
C GLY A 241 46.57 0.36 -10.14
N GLY A 242 47.47 1.31 -10.41
CA GLY A 242 48.70 1.50 -9.62
C GLY A 242 48.45 1.96 -8.19
N CYS A 243 47.29 2.58 -7.95
CA CYS A 243 46.50 2.40 -6.74
C CYS A 243 45.26 1.61 -7.18
N THR A 244 44.94 0.52 -6.50
CA THR A 244 43.69 -0.22 -6.68
C THR A 244 42.74 0.21 -5.58
N GLU A 245 41.59 0.72 -6.00
CA GLU A 245 40.52 1.19 -5.12
C GLU A 245 39.52 0.06 -4.95
N THR A 246 39.21 -0.34 -3.72
CA THR A 246 38.14 -1.31 -3.42
C THR A 246 37.07 -0.62 -2.58
N TYR A 247 35.83 -0.69 -3.06
CA TYR A 247 34.64 -0.25 -2.33
C TYR A 247 33.89 -1.50 -1.86
N ALA A 248 33.48 -1.54 -0.61
CA ALA A 248 32.67 -2.62 -0.07
C ALA A 248 31.53 -2.10 0.80
N LEU A 249 30.41 -2.82 0.82
CA LEU A 249 29.27 -2.57 1.69
C LEU A 249 29.05 -3.83 2.55
N GLU A 250 29.22 -3.67 3.86
CA GLU A 250 29.19 -4.74 4.86
C GLU A 250 28.12 -4.40 5.91
N GLY A 251 27.16 -5.28 6.22
CA GLY A 251 26.11 -4.97 7.20
C GLY A 251 24.94 -5.95 7.20
N ASP A 252 23.78 -5.48 7.64
CA ASP A 252 22.58 -6.28 7.88
C ASP A 252 21.32 -5.51 7.47
N PHE A 253 20.25 -6.22 7.10
CA PHE A 253 18.92 -5.63 6.96
C PHE A 253 18.21 -5.63 8.32
N VAL A 254 17.81 -4.43 8.77
CA VAL A 254 17.13 -4.23 10.06
C VAL A 254 15.64 -4.58 9.95
N ASP A 255 15.06 -4.27 8.80
CA ASP A 255 13.70 -4.61 8.36
C ASP A 255 13.65 -4.56 6.81
N LYS A 256 12.47 -4.82 6.23
CA LYS A 256 12.25 -4.92 4.77
C LYS A 256 12.49 -3.62 3.98
N ASP A 257 12.63 -2.48 4.65
CA ASP A 257 12.86 -1.18 4.01
C ASP A 257 14.13 -0.48 4.56
N THR A 258 14.86 -1.08 5.52
CA THR A 258 15.98 -0.47 6.23
C THR A 258 17.23 -1.35 6.25
N TRP A 259 18.32 -0.87 5.65
CA TRP A 259 19.64 -1.48 5.73
C TRP A 259 20.58 -0.67 6.64
N SER A 260 21.43 -1.32 7.44
CA SER A 260 22.44 -0.65 8.27
C SER A 260 23.77 -1.41 8.31
N GLY A 261 24.89 -0.67 8.32
CA GLY A 261 26.21 -1.27 8.26
C GLY A 261 27.36 -0.27 8.06
N THR A 262 28.37 -0.70 7.32
CA THR A 262 29.60 0.05 7.02
C THR A 262 29.87 0.08 5.52
N TYR A 263 30.07 1.28 4.97
CA TYR A 263 30.69 1.46 3.66
C TYR A 263 32.20 1.65 3.83
N ARG A 264 32.98 0.73 3.24
CA ARG A 264 34.44 0.66 3.33
C ARG A 264 35.07 1.10 2.02
N LEU A 265 36.11 1.93 2.10
CA LEU A 265 37.02 2.21 0.98
C LEU A 265 38.43 1.77 1.37
N THR A 266 39.06 0.95 0.54
CA THR A 266 40.41 0.41 0.78
C THR A 266 41.31 0.74 -0.41
N PHE A 267 42.55 1.18 -0.15
CA PHE A 267 43.47 1.70 -1.18
C PHE A 267 44.80 0.93 -1.16
N THR A 268 45.04 0.11 -2.19
CA THR A 268 46.21 -0.79 -2.23
C THR A 268 47.15 -0.52 -3.41
N GLY A 269 48.46 -0.54 -3.15
CA GLY A 269 49.51 -0.36 -4.17
C GLY A 269 50.29 0.96 -4.08
N ASP A 270 51.46 1.01 -4.72
CA ASP A 270 52.46 2.06 -4.51
C ASP A 270 51.99 3.48 -4.87
N GLN A 271 51.05 3.63 -5.80
CA GLN A 271 50.58 4.95 -6.25
C GLN A 271 49.49 5.55 -5.35
N CYS A 272 48.96 4.82 -4.35
CA CYS A 272 48.01 5.38 -3.36
C CYS A 272 48.64 6.51 -2.52
N SER A 273 49.98 6.60 -2.54
CA SER A 273 50.77 7.75 -2.10
C SER A 273 50.58 9.03 -2.95
N CYS A 274 49.59 9.09 -3.84
CA CYS A 274 49.33 10.20 -4.78
C CYS A 274 50.55 10.55 -5.64
N PHE A 275 51.14 9.53 -6.27
CA PHE A 275 52.39 9.59 -7.04
C PHE A 275 53.54 10.25 -6.23
N ASN A 276 53.98 9.60 -5.15
CA ASN A 276 55.03 10.12 -4.24
C ASN A 276 54.69 11.53 -3.66
N GLY A 277 53.42 11.79 -3.38
CA GLY A 277 52.91 13.04 -2.83
C GLY A 277 52.78 14.20 -3.83
N MET A 278 53.06 13.97 -5.12
CA MET A 278 52.94 15.04 -6.14
C MET A 278 51.51 15.56 -6.30
N LEU A 279 50.49 14.72 -6.04
CA LEU A 279 49.08 15.09 -6.11
C LEU A 279 48.45 15.29 -4.72
N GLY A 280 49.25 15.62 -3.71
CA GLY A 280 48.76 16.01 -2.38
C GLY A 280 48.67 14.87 -1.37
N ALA A 281 47.66 14.93 -0.49
CA ALA A 281 47.51 14.00 0.63
C ALA A 281 47.11 12.60 0.13
N PRO A 282 47.76 11.52 0.65
CA PRO A 282 47.52 10.14 0.23
C PRO A 282 46.06 9.73 0.43
N CYS A 283 45.60 8.81 -0.41
CA CYS A 283 44.40 8.06 -0.09
C CYS A 283 44.70 7.11 1.06
N ILE A 284 43.75 6.97 1.98
CA ILE A 284 43.85 6.16 3.19
C ILE A 284 42.57 5.34 3.33
N ASP A 285 42.66 4.16 3.94
CA ASP A 285 41.48 3.31 4.14
C ASP A 285 40.46 4.04 5.02
N GLN A 286 39.20 4.02 4.62
CA GLN A 286 38.09 4.68 5.32
C GLN A 286 36.96 3.69 5.59
N MET A 287 36.26 3.94 6.70
CA MET A 287 35.04 3.24 7.09
C MET A 287 34.01 4.29 7.47
N PHE A 288 32.85 4.24 6.84
CA PHE A 288 31.71 5.10 7.14
C PHE A 288 30.59 4.22 7.70
N PRO A 289 30.12 4.42 8.94
CA PRO A 289 28.86 3.82 9.38
C PRO A 289 27.71 4.45 8.60
N VAL A 290 26.76 3.62 8.16
CA VAL A 290 25.67 4.01 7.26
C VAL A 290 24.39 3.31 7.69
N THR A 291 23.29 4.05 7.72
CA THR A 291 21.93 3.48 7.60
C THR A 291 21.32 4.05 6.32
N ALA A 292 20.52 3.27 5.61
CA ALA A 292 19.81 3.70 4.43
C ALA A 292 18.41 3.07 4.37
N THR A 293 17.42 3.85 3.93
CA THR A 293 16.00 3.45 3.90
C THR A 293 15.41 3.58 2.51
N ARG A 294 14.51 2.67 2.14
CA ARG A 294 13.79 2.66 0.85
C ARG A 294 12.78 3.82 0.71
#